data_AF-A0A8S9R5H1-F1
#
_entry.id   AF-A0A8S9R5H1-F1
#
_cell.length_a   1.000
_cell.length_b   1.000
_cell.length_c   1.000
_cell.angle_alpha   90.00
_cell.angle_beta   90.00
_cell.angle_gamma   90.00
#
_symmetry.space_group_name_H-M   'P 1'
#
loop_
_entity.id
_entity.type
_entity.pdbx_description
1 polymer ?
#
loop_
_entity_poly.entity_id
_entity_poly.type
_entity_poly.pdbx_seq_one_letter_code
_entity_poly.pdbx_strand_id
1 'polypeptide(L)'
;MSSSFNFPCSTTTANDLEDLYKTYGVDRAVALDLSGATETPETVREGYCGAYLSFFHSCGFIFPVPEPILEILAELGLSFTQILPNFLRYLVAFLVMARVEGLSFGLSEFRQLVMVKRNQHNSGTFLVSPRPGRHIIEDIPYRDEKWRGQFFVLKVDRASMGEFDFSRLPQNWAENIS
;
A
#
# COMPACT_ATOMS: atom_id res chain seq x y z
N MET A 1 25.02 1.17 8.74
CA MET A 1 25.19 1.88 7.45
C MET A 1 23.82 1.92 6.81
N SER A 2 23.13 3.05 6.80
CA SER A 2 21.82 3.17 6.18
C SER A 2 21.99 2.95 4.68
N SER A 3 21.41 1.89 4.13
CA SER A 3 21.30 1.77 2.68
C SER A 3 20.37 2.88 2.21
N SER A 4 20.91 3.95 1.63
CA SER A 4 20.09 5.00 1.03
C SER A 4 19.36 4.40 -0.17
N PHE A 5 18.08 4.05 0.02
CA PHE A 5 17.23 3.63 -1.08
C PHE A 5 17.15 4.80 -2.08
N ASN A 6 17.35 4.51 -3.36
CA ASN A 6 17.20 5.54 -4.38
C ASN A 6 15.72 5.67 -4.75
N PHE A 7 15.13 6.82 -4.42
CA PHE A 7 13.73 7.15 -4.68
C PHE A 7 13.63 8.13 -5.83
N PRO A 8 12.76 7.88 -6.83
CA PRO A 8 12.45 8.92 -7.81
C PRO A 8 11.77 10.10 -7.11
N CYS A 9 12.05 11.32 -7.56
CA CYS A 9 11.25 12.47 -7.16
C CYS A 9 9.79 12.24 -7.53
N SER A 10 8.88 12.68 -6.66
CA SER A 10 7.46 12.60 -6.99
C SER A 10 7.14 13.48 -8.20
N THR A 11 6.38 12.91 -9.13
CA THR A 11 5.80 13.59 -10.29
C THR A 11 4.30 13.83 -10.10
N THR A 12 3.75 13.54 -8.93
CA THR A 12 2.33 13.77 -8.61
C THR A 12 2.04 15.26 -8.59
N THR A 13 0.92 15.65 -9.17
CA THR A 13 0.44 17.02 -9.28
C THR A 13 -0.85 17.22 -8.49
N ALA A 14 -1.22 18.48 -8.23
CA ALA A 14 -2.50 18.79 -7.60
C ALA A 14 -3.71 18.30 -8.41
N ASN A 15 -3.58 18.26 -9.75
CA ASN A 15 -4.63 17.72 -10.62
C ASN A 15 -4.81 16.21 -10.42
N ASP A 16 -3.72 15.47 -10.20
CA ASP A 16 -3.81 14.04 -9.91
C ASP A 16 -4.53 13.78 -8.58
N LEU A 17 -4.27 14.60 -7.54
CA LEU A 17 -5.00 14.49 -6.27
C LEU A 17 -6.49 14.86 -6.42
N GLU A 18 -6.79 15.88 -7.22
CA GLU A 18 -8.17 16.26 -7.50
C GLU A 18 -8.93 15.18 -8.30
N ASP A 19 -8.24 14.41 -9.15
CA ASP A 19 -8.78 13.24 -9.82
C ASP A 19 -9.16 12.12 -8.84
N LEU A 20 -8.37 11.92 -7.76
CA LEU A 20 -8.74 10.99 -6.70
C LEU A 20 -10.06 11.34 -6.02
N TYR A 21 -10.32 12.63 -5.75
CA TYR A 21 -11.59 13.07 -5.18
C TYR A 21 -12.76 12.94 -6.19
N LYS A 22 -12.55 13.32 -7.46
CA LYS A 22 -13.63 13.41 -8.45
C LYS A 22 -13.97 12.07 -9.12
N THR A 23 -12.95 11.31 -9.50
CA THR A 23 -13.09 10.12 -10.33
C THR A 23 -13.09 8.85 -9.48
N TYR A 24 -12.28 8.81 -8.42
CA TYR A 24 -12.16 7.65 -7.54
C TYR A 24 -12.99 7.75 -6.26
N GLY A 25 -13.73 8.86 -6.09
CA GLY A 25 -14.70 9.03 -5.00
C GLY A 25 -14.09 9.09 -3.61
N VAL A 26 -12.82 9.51 -3.49
CA VAL A 26 -12.23 9.77 -2.17
C VAL A 26 -13.03 10.89 -1.49
N ASP A 27 -13.42 10.66 -0.23
CA ASP A 27 -14.12 11.68 0.55
C ASP A 27 -13.16 12.84 0.88
N ARG A 28 -13.64 14.09 0.77
CA ARG A 28 -12.83 15.28 1.08
C ARG A 28 -12.47 15.42 2.56
N ALA A 29 -13.06 14.61 3.44
CA ALA A 29 -12.61 14.43 4.81
C ALA A 29 -11.22 13.79 4.88
N VAL A 30 -10.81 13.02 3.85
CA VAL A 30 -9.45 12.47 3.75
C VAL A 30 -8.53 13.53 3.15
N ALA A 31 -7.60 14.05 3.95
CA ALA A 31 -6.65 15.04 3.48
C ALA A 31 -5.50 14.38 2.69
N LEU A 32 -5.52 14.56 1.37
CA LEU A 32 -4.43 14.20 0.45
C LEU A 32 -3.58 15.43 0.12
N ASP A 33 -2.27 15.30 0.23
CA ASP A 33 -1.29 16.37 -0.01
C ASP A 33 -0.15 15.90 -0.92
N LEU A 34 0.46 16.87 -1.61
CA LEU A 34 1.71 16.62 -2.35
C LEU A 34 2.86 16.39 -1.38
N SER A 35 3.77 15.49 -1.75
CA SER A 35 5.03 15.33 -1.02
C SER A 35 5.89 16.59 -1.15
N GLY A 36 6.46 17.04 -0.03
CA GLY A 36 7.44 18.11 0.00
C GLY A 36 8.75 17.71 -0.69
N ALA A 37 9.59 18.71 -1.00
CA ALA A 37 10.82 18.52 -1.77
C ALA A 37 11.85 17.57 -1.12
N THR A 38 11.78 17.40 0.19
CA THR A 38 12.68 16.52 0.97
C THR A 38 11.99 15.24 1.44
N GLU A 39 10.69 15.10 1.21
CA GLU A 39 9.97 13.90 1.61
C GLU A 39 10.22 12.78 0.62
N THR A 40 10.33 11.57 1.15
CA THR A 40 10.50 10.36 0.36
C THR A 40 9.45 9.34 0.81
N PRO A 41 9.25 8.25 0.05
CA PRO A 41 8.43 7.14 0.51
C PRO A 41 8.87 6.55 1.86
N GLU A 42 10.13 6.76 2.28
CA GLU A 42 10.64 6.32 3.60
C GLU A 42 10.48 7.39 4.68
N THR A 43 10.54 8.68 4.32
CA THR A 43 10.62 9.79 5.26
C THR A 43 9.50 10.80 5.00
N VAL A 44 8.30 10.46 5.46
CA VAL A 44 7.10 11.32 5.41
C VAL A 44 7.00 12.15 6.71
N ARG A 45 6.45 13.36 6.61
CA ARG A 45 6.19 14.24 7.76
C ARG A 45 5.31 13.56 8.83
N GLU A 46 5.47 13.99 10.08
CA GLU A 46 4.71 13.45 11.21
C GLU A 46 3.19 13.60 11.00
N GLY A 47 2.42 12.58 11.40
CA GLY A 47 0.96 12.55 11.25
C GLY A 47 0.49 12.25 9.82
N TYR A 48 1.40 11.88 8.91
CA TYR A 48 1.09 11.51 7.55
C TYR A 48 1.70 10.14 7.20
N CYS A 49 1.12 9.48 6.21
CA CYS A 49 1.72 8.32 5.57
C CYS A 49 1.79 8.51 4.06
N GLY A 50 2.65 7.72 3.41
CA GLY A 50 2.84 7.76 1.97
C GLY A 50 1.97 6.75 1.22
N ALA A 51 1.56 7.08 -0.01
CA ALA A 51 0.87 6.18 -0.92
C ALA A 51 1.21 6.48 -2.39
N TYR A 52 0.74 5.62 -3.30
CA TYR A 52 0.93 5.80 -4.74
C TYR A 52 -0.42 5.91 -5.46
N LEU A 53 -0.53 6.76 -6.48
CA LEU A 53 -1.76 6.91 -7.27
C LEU A 53 -2.26 5.57 -7.84
N SER A 54 -1.32 4.71 -8.26
CA SER A 54 -1.63 3.36 -8.78
C SER A 54 -2.47 2.48 -7.84
N PHE A 55 -2.45 2.73 -6.53
CA PHE A 55 -3.28 2.02 -5.56
C PHE A 55 -4.77 2.27 -5.81
N PHE A 56 -5.15 3.48 -6.20
CA PHE A 56 -6.52 3.85 -6.54
C PHE A 56 -6.83 3.46 -7.99
N HIS A 57 -5.93 3.78 -8.92
CA HIS A 57 -6.16 3.58 -10.35
C HIS A 57 -6.33 2.11 -10.75
N SER A 58 -5.68 1.19 -10.02
CA SER A 58 -5.55 -0.19 -10.47
C SER A 58 -5.57 -1.26 -9.38
N CYS A 59 -5.69 -0.88 -8.11
CA CYS A 59 -5.67 -1.84 -6.99
C CYS A 59 -6.94 -1.85 -6.14
N GLY A 60 -7.89 -0.94 -6.40
CA GLY A 60 -9.14 -0.87 -5.62
C GLY A 60 -8.93 -0.40 -4.18
N PHE A 61 -7.93 0.44 -3.94
CA PHE A 61 -7.71 1.05 -2.63
C PHE A 61 -8.82 2.05 -2.30
N ILE A 62 -9.32 2.01 -1.06
CA ILE A 62 -10.47 2.80 -0.60
C ILE A 62 -10.21 3.38 0.79
N PHE A 63 -11.00 4.39 1.16
CA PHE A 63 -10.99 5.00 2.49
C PHE A 63 -12.34 4.83 3.22
N PRO A 64 -12.34 4.72 4.57
CA PRO A 64 -11.16 4.46 5.38
C PRO A 64 -10.49 3.14 4.97
N VAL A 65 -9.17 3.04 5.13
CA VAL A 65 -8.45 1.84 4.70
C VAL A 65 -9.00 0.64 5.46
N PRO A 66 -9.40 -0.45 4.78
CA PRO A 66 -9.93 -1.63 5.45
C PRO A 66 -8.97 -2.13 6.53
N GLU A 67 -9.48 -2.28 7.75
CA GLU A 67 -8.70 -2.71 8.92
C GLU A 67 -7.85 -3.97 8.67
N PRO A 68 -8.34 -5.03 7.99
CA PRO A 68 -7.51 -6.20 7.69
C PRO A 68 -6.24 -5.89 6.86
N ILE A 69 -6.27 -4.87 5.98
CA ILE A 69 -5.07 -4.43 5.23
C ILE A 69 -4.06 -3.83 6.22
N LEU A 70 -4.54 -2.96 7.11
CA LEU A 70 -3.71 -2.31 8.12
C LEU A 70 -3.11 -3.33 9.09
N GLU A 71 -3.88 -4.32 9.54
CA GLU A 71 -3.42 -5.40 10.40
C GLU A 71 -2.36 -6.26 9.73
N ILE A 72 -2.60 -6.71 8.49
CA ILE A 72 -1.63 -7.51 7.75
C ILE A 72 -0.32 -6.73 7.54
N LEU A 73 -0.39 -5.45 7.21
CA LEU A 73 0.79 -4.61 7.07
C LEU A 73 1.53 -4.41 8.40
N ALA A 74 0.82 -4.16 9.48
CA ALA A 74 1.39 -4.01 10.81
C ALA A 74 2.08 -5.30 11.28
N GLU A 75 1.43 -6.46 11.11
CA GLU A 75 2.00 -7.75 11.47
C GLU A 75 3.18 -8.16 10.58
N LEU A 76 3.19 -7.75 9.32
CA LEU A 76 4.35 -7.91 8.44
C LEU A 76 5.47 -6.91 8.73
N GLY A 77 5.19 -5.86 9.52
CA GLY A 77 6.11 -4.75 9.72
C GLY A 77 6.39 -3.99 8.42
N LEU A 78 5.39 -3.80 7.56
CA LEU A 78 5.52 -3.08 6.29
C LEU A 78 4.71 -1.77 6.26
N SER A 79 5.30 -0.72 5.69
CA SER A 79 4.58 0.50 5.33
C SER A 79 3.87 0.35 3.97
N PHE A 80 2.80 1.13 3.73
CA PHE A 80 2.14 1.23 2.42
C PHE A 80 3.11 1.52 1.28
N THR A 81 4.11 2.34 1.53
CA THR A 81 5.12 2.72 0.53
C THR A 81 6.10 1.60 0.21
N GLN A 82 6.16 0.55 1.03
CA GLN A 82 7.00 -0.61 0.79
C GLN A 82 6.30 -1.67 -0.06
N ILE A 83 4.97 -1.67 -0.16
CA ILE A 83 4.27 -2.67 -0.95
C ILE A 83 4.09 -2.22 -2.40
N LEU A 84 4.25 -3.16 -3.34
CA LEU A 84 3.98 -2.91 -4.75
C LEU A 84 2.46 -2.89 -5.02
N PRO A 85 2.01 -2.26 -6.12
CA PRO A 85 0.60 -2.31 -6.49
C PRO A 85 0.11 -3.76 -6.69
N ASN A 86 0.97 -4.63 -7.23
CA ASN A 86 0.78 -6.09 -7.25
C ASN A 86 0.40 -6.67 -5.87
N PHE A 87 1.12 -6.31 -4.80
CA PHE A 87 0.84 -6.79 -3.44
C PHE A 87 -0.58 -6.38 -3.04
N LEU A 88 -0.90 -5.11 -3.22
CA LEU A 88 -2.18 -4.55 -2.81
C LEU A 88 -3.36 -5.18 -3.56
N ARG A 89 -3.21 -5.47 -4.87
CA ARG A 89 -4.23 -6.20 -5.65
C ARG A 89 -4.56 -7.56 -5.03
N TYR A 90 -3.54 -8.33 -4.66
CA TYR A 90 -3.78 -9.63 -4.01
C TYR A 90 -4.47 -9.46 -2.67
N LEU A 91 -4.06 -8.49 -1.83
CA LEU A 91 -4.74 -8.21 -0.57
C LEU A 91 -6.22 -7.87 -0.78
N VAL A 92 -6.51 -6.89 -1.63
CA VAL A 92 -7.88 -6.44 -1.90
C VAL A 92 -8.71 -7.57 -2.49
N ALA A 93 -8.17 -8.32 -3.45
CA ALA A 93 -8.92 -9.38 -4.10
C ALA A 93 -9.20 -10.57 -3.15
N PHE A 94 -8.25 -10.96 -2.30
CA PHE A 94 -8.53 -11.98 -1.27
C PHE A 94 -9.51 -11.49 -0.21
N LEU A 95 -9.45 -10.22 0.21
CA LEU A 95 -10.41 -9.64 1.15
C LEU A 95 -11.83 -9.62 0.57
N VAL A 96 -11.97 -9.26 -0.70
CA VAL A 96 -13.26 -9.30 -1.40
C VAL A 96 -13.77 -10.74 -1.47
N MET A 97 -12.94 -11.71 -1.89
CA MET A 97 -13.37 -13.10 -1.97
C MET A 97 -13.74 -13.68 -0.60
N ALA A 98 -12.92 -13.46 0.43
CA ALA A 98 -13.22 -13.91 1.79
C ALA A 98 -14.54 -13.33 2.29
N ARG A 99 -14.80 -12.04 2.03
CA ARG A 99 -16.08 -11.40 2.37
C ARG A 99 -17.27 -12.04 1.63
N VAL A 100 -17.13 -12.32 0.33
CA VAL A 100 -18.17 -12.97 -0.48
C VAL A 100 -18.49 -14.37 0.06
N GLU A 101 -17.46 -15.12 0.44
CA GLU A 101 -17.60 -16.49 0.98
C GLU A 101 -17.92 -16.54 2.49
N GLY A 102 -18.01 -15.39 3.17
CA GLY A 102 -18.25 -15.31 4.61
C GLY A 102 -17.09 -15.85 5.46
N LEU A 103 -15.86 -15.81 4.95
CA LEU A 103 -14.65 -16.28 5.61
C LEU A 103 -13.90 -15.13 6.30
N SER A 104 -13.24 -15.45 7.41
CA SER A 104 -12.23 -14.57 8.01
C SER A 104 -10.94 -14.60 7.18
N PHE A 105 -10.29 -13.45 7.06
CA PHE A 105 -9.03 -13.34 6.33
C PHE A 105 -8.04 -12.42 7.05
N GLY A 106 -6.91 -12.98 7.47
CA GLY A 106 -5.81 -12.23 8.07
C GLY A 106 -4.45 -12.65 7.50
N LEU A 107 -3.38 -12.35 8.25
CA LEU A 107 -2.01 -12.63 7.80
C LEU A 107 -1.74 -14.13 7.59
N SER A 108 -2.31 -14.99 8.43
CA SER A 108 -2.15 -16.44 8.35
C SER A 108 -2.66 -16.97 6.99
N GLU A 109 -3.90 -16.63 6.63
CA GLU A 109 -4.51 -17.02 5.36
C GLU A 109 -3.74 -16.41 4.19
N PHE A 110 -3.36 -15.14 4.29
CA PHE A 110 -2.55 -14.48 3.28
C PHE A 110 -1.23 -15.23 3.01
N ARG A 111 -0.49 -15.60 4.08
CA ARG A 111 0.77 -16.37 3.98
C ARG A 111 0.57 -17.79 3.44
N GLN A 112 -0.61 -18.39 3.60
CA GLN A 112 -0.93 -19.69 3.00
C GLN A 112 -1.19 -19.61 1.50
N LEU A 113 -1.66 -18.46 1.00
CA LEU A 113 -1.99 -18.25 -0.41
C LEU A 113 -0.81 -17.70 -1.22
N VAL A 114 -0.03 -16.81 -0.63
CA VAL A 114 1.07 -16.11 -1.33
C VAL A 114 2.40 -16.21 -0.61
N MET A 115 3.46 -16.00 -1.38
CA MET A 115 4.80 -15.71 -0.89
C MET A 115 5.04 -14.21 -0.99
N VAL A 116 5.35 -13.57 0.13
CA VAL A 116 5.87 -12.20 0.13
C VAL A 116 7.35 -12.24 -0.26
N LYS A 117 7.73 -11.45 -1.26
CA LYS A 117 9.07 -11.44 -1.86
C LYS A 117 9.63 -10.04 -1.86
N ARG A 118 10.89 -9.91 -1.44
CA ARG A 118 11.64 -8.66 -1.61
C ARG A 118 11.85 -8.41 -3.10
N ASN A 119 11.63 -7.17 -3.52
CA ASN A 119 11.85 -6.76 -4.89
C ASN A 119 13.35 -6.58 -5.15
N GLN A 120 13.90 -7.37 -6.08
CA GLN A 120 15.32 -7.31 -6.45
C GLN A 120 15.68 -6.05 -7.24
N HIS A 121 14.71 -5.44 -7.93
CA HIS A 121 14.94 -4.24 -8.74
C HIS A 121 14.78 -2.95 -7.95
N ASN A 122 13.92 -2.97 -6.92
CA ASN A 122 13.61 -1.82 -6.08
C ASN A 122 13.83 -2.19 -4.62
N SER A 123 15.06 -1.99 -4.15
CA SER A 123 15.46 -2.25 -2.77
C SER A 123 14.47 -1.62 -1.77
N GLY A 124 14.13 -2.36 -0.72
CA GLY A 124 13.23 -1.91 0.35
C GLY A 124 11.73 -2.12 0.07
N THR A 125 11.38 -2.56 -1.14
CA THR A 125 9.98 -2.83 -1.51
C THR A 125 9.68 -4.33 -1.63
N PHE A 126 8.41 -4.68 -1.49
CA PHE A 126 7.90 -6.05 -1.42
C PHE A 126 6.75 -6.25 -2.40
N LEU A 127 6.74 -7.40 -3.04
CA LEU A 127 5.66 -7.87 -3.90
C LEU A 127 5.20 -9.24 -3.42
N VAL A 128 4.14 -9.76 -4.04
CA VAL A 128 3.71 -11.12 -3.76
C VAL A 128 3.63 -11.96 -5.02
N SER A 129 3.75 -13.26 -4.82
CA SER A 129 3.44 -14.25 -5.85
C SER A 129 2.61 -15.36 -5.23
N PRO A 130 1.62 -15.92 -5.95
CA PRO A 130 0.91 -17.12 -5.50
C PRO A 130 1.88 -18.23 -5.13
N ARG A 131 1.55 -19.01 -4.11
CA ARG A 131 2.26 -20.27 -3.83
C ARG A 131 1.95 -21.29 -4.93
N PRO A 132 2.86 -22.24 -5.19
CA PRO A 132 2.60 -23.33 -6.13
C PRO A 132 1.27 -24.03 -5.83
N GLY A 133 0.40 -24.15 -6.84
CA GLY A 133 -0.93 -24.76 -6.70
C GLY A 133 -1.97 -23.88 -5.99
N ARG A 134 -1.67 -22.61 -5.69
CA ARG A 134 -2.59 -21.64 -5.04
C ARG A 134 -2.89 -20.43 -5.94
N HIS A 135 -2.97 -20.66 -7.25
CA HIS A 135 -3.36 -19.64 -8.24
C HIS A 135 -4.88 -19.46 -8.25
N ILE A 136 -5.42 -18.90 -7.17
CA ILE A 136 -6.87 -18.66 -7.04
C ILE A 136 -7.30 -17.46 -7.88
N ILE A 137 -6.40 -16.50 -8.06
CA ILE A 137 -6.65 -15.28 -8.81
C ILE A 137 -5.74 -15.27 -10.04
N GLU A 138 -6.36 -15.32 -11.20
CA GLU A 138 -5.70 -15.21 -12.50
C GLU A 138 -5.60 -13.73 -12.92
N ASP A 139 -4.74 -13.43 -13.89
CA ASP A 139 -4.63 -12.12 -14.54
C ASP A 139 -4.26 -10.91 -13.66
N ILE A 140 -3.77 -11.09 -12.43
CA ILE A 140 -3.18 -9.96 -11.68
C ILE A 140 -1.86 -9.54 -12.37
N PRO A 141 -1.74 -8.27 -12.85
CA PRO A 141 -0.50 -7.80 -13.45
C PRO A 141 0.64 -7.88 -12.43
N TYR A 142 1.74 -8.51 -12.85
CA TYR A 142 2.93 -8.67 -12.02
C TYR A 142 3.81 -7.42 -11.99
N ARG A 143 3.83 -6.65 -13.09
CA ARG A 143 4.61 -5.41 -13.20
C ARG A 143 3.66 -4.24 -13.41
N ASP A 144 3.94 -3.19 -12.65
CA ASP A 144 3.42 -1.86 -12.89
C ASP A 144 4.60 -1.00 -13.33
N GLU A 145 4.46 -0.33 -14.46
CA GLU A 145 5.44 0.66 -14.88
C GLU A 145 5.18 1.99 -14.19
N LYS A 146 6.24 2.72 -13.84
CA LYS A 146 6.21 4.14 -13.43
C LYS A 146 5.41 4.49 -12.15
N TRP A 147 4.84 3.52 -11.42
CA TRP A 147 4.11 3.78 -10.17
C TRP A 147 4.92 4.52 -9.11
N ARG A 148 6.25 4.27 -9.03
CA ARG A 148 7.12 4.83 -7.98
C ARG A 148 7.21 6.35 -8.00
N GLY A 149 7.08 6.97 -9.19
CA GLY A 149 7.12 8.43 -9.32
C GLY A 149 5.81 9.09 -8.89
N GLN A 150 4.70 8.35 -8.85
CA GLN A 150 3.38 8.88 -8.54
C GLN A 150 3.08 8.81 -7.04
N PHE A 151 4.01 9.32 -6.26
CA PHE A 151 3.99 9.32 -4.80
C PHE A 151 3.24 10.53 -4.25
N PHE A 152 2.44 10.35 -3.20
CA PHE A 152 1.82 11.45 -2.46
C PHE A 152 1.68 11.08 -0.99
N VAL A 153 1.28 12.04 -0.16
CA VAL A 153 1.11 11.83 1.28
C VAL A 153 -0.35 12.04 1.65
N LEU A 154 -0.84 11.29 2.62
CA LEU A 154 -2.17 11.45 3.18
C LEU A 154 -2.09 11.58 4.69
N LYS A 155 -2.98 12.41 5.26
CA LYS A 155 -3.05 12.61 6.69
C LYS A 155 -3.55 11.33 7.36
N VAL A 156 -2.89 10.95 8.44
CA VAL A 156 -3.29 9.83 9.31
C VAL A 156 -4.29 10.37 10.32
N ASP A 157 -5.55 10.06 10.13
CA ASP A 157 -6.63 10.37 11.06
C ASP A 157 -7.78 9.37 10.88
N ARG A 158 -8.90 9.62 11.56
CA ARG A 158 -10.07 8.75 11.51
C ARG A 158 -10.68 8.62 10.11
N ALA A 159 -10.56 9.65 9.26
CA ALA A 159 -11.13 9.60 7.92
C ALA A 159 -10.31 8.66 7.02
N SER A 160 -8.99 8.62 7.18
CA SER A 160 -8.13 7.73 6.40
C SER A 160 -7.98 6.33 7.00
N MET A 161 -7.87 6.20 8.33
CA MET A 161 -7.52 4.92 8.99
C MET A 161 -8.66 4.29 9.81
N GLY A 162 -9.81 4.97 9.91
CA GLY A 162 -10.89 4.51 10.78
C GLY A 162 -10.47 4.53 12.26
N GLU A 163 -10.78 3.46 13.00
CA GLU A 163 -10.42 3.30 14.41
C GLU A 163 -9.06 2.60 14.61
N PHE A 164 -8.34 2.29 13.53
CA PHE A 164 -7.10 1.55 13.63
C PHE A 164 -6.00 2.37 14.34
N ASP A 165 -5.30 1.72 15.27
CA ASP A 165 -4.14 2.30 15.94
C ASP A 165 -2.93 2.35 14.99
N PHE A 166 -2.74 3.50 14.33
CA PHE A 166 -1.66 3.72 13.38
C PHE A 166 -0.26 3.54 13.98
N SER A 167 -0.10 3.62 15.31
CA SER A 167 1.21 3.37 15.94
C SER A 167 1.72 1.93 15.72
N ARG A 168 0.83 1.01 15.35
CA ARG A 168 1.15 -0.37 14.96
C ARG A 168 1.81 -0.48 13.58
N LEU A 169 1.65 0.52 12.71
CA LEU A 169 2.34 0.54 11.42
C LEU A 169 3.77 1.05 11.59
N PRO A 170 4.73 0.44 10.89
CA PRO A 170 6.13 0.85 10.99
C PRO A 170 6.32 2.27 10.43
N GLN A 171 6.99 3.11 11.21
CA GLN A 171 7.37 4.47 10.78
C GLN A 171 8.61 4.48 9.89
N ASN A 172 9.45 3.45 9.99
CA ASN A 172 10.66 3.29 9.19
C ASN A 172 10.52 2.06 8.29
N TRP A 173 11.13 2.09 7.11
CA TRP A 173 11.10 0.96 6.20
C TRP A 173 11.78 -0.26 6.81
N ALA A 174 11.09 -1.41 6.79
CA ALA A 174 11.70 -2.67 7.19
C ALA A 174 12.73 -3.13 6.15
N GLU A 175 13.92 -3.52 6.61
CA GLU A 175 14.94 -4.12 5.75
C GLU A 175 14.61 -5.58 5.39
N ASN A 176 13.97 -6.30 6.31
CA ASN A 176 13.56 -7.70 6.19
C ASN A 176 12.21 -7.90 6.90
N ILE A 177 11.45 -8.89 6.43
CA ILE A 177 10.23 -9.38 7.11
C ILE A 177 10.54 -10.71 7.79
N SER A 178 10.01 -10.92 9.00
CA SER A 178 10.16 -12.16 9.78
C SER A 178 9.17 -13.25 9.40
#